data_AF-A0A954TEK4-F1
#
_entry.id   AF-A0A954TEK4-F1
#
_cell.length_a   1.000
_cell.length_b   1.000
_cell.length_c   1.000
_cell.angle_alpha   90.00
_cell.angle_beta   90.00
_cell.angle_gamma   90.00
#
_symmetry.space_group_name_H-M   'P 1'
#
loop_
_entity.id
_entity.type
_entity.pdbx_description
1 polymer ?
#
loop_
_entity_poly.entity_id
_entity_poly.type
_entity_poly.pdbx_seq_one_letter_code
_entity_poly.pdbx_strand_id
1 'polypeptide(L)'
;MTFETQHPFAQLAIDVAVSLALFVAACVLSGWLQDFVTPNSLWMNPFWFAMGMLPWLLYMRYRDQVNFDKWDIVVFFLPLPLVLGVTGTIFGHHFAHLAIFPFVLVAFSMRRLLLPQRRISSRRD
;
A
#
# COMPACT_ATOMS: atom_id res chain seq x y z
N MET A 1 14.21 -5.12 -28.76
CA MET A 1 14.48 -4.12 -27.70
C MET A 1 13.14 -3.58 -27.24
N THR A 2 12.83 -3.66 -25.95
CA THR A 2 11.58 -3.12 -25.39
C THR A 2 11.69 -1.60 -25.23
N PHE A 3 10.57 -0.88 -25.32
CA PHE A 3 10.51 0.59 -25.19
C PHE A 3 11.25 1.10 -23.93
N GLU A 4 11.20 0.33 -22.84
CA GLU A 4 11.90 0.60 -21.58
C GLU A 4 13.43 0.69 -21.74
N THR A 5 14.01 -0.17 -22.59
CA THR A 5 15.45 -0.19 -22.83
C THR A 5 15.91 0.95 -23.73
N GLN A 6 14.99 1.53 -24.53
CA GLN A 6 15.30 2.62 -25.45
C GLN A 6 15.07 4.01 -24.80
N HIS A 7 14.10 4.13 -23.90
CA HIS A 7 13.74 5.40 -23.25
C HIS A 7 13.48 5.25 -21.74
N PRO A 8 14.53 5.02 -20.93
CA PRO A 8 14.39 4.76 -19.49
C PRO A 8 13.73 5.92 -18.74
N PHE A 9 14.01 7.17 -19.14
CA PHE A 9 13.41 8.36 -18.52
C PHE A 9 11.93 8.54 -18.86
N ALA A 10 11.52 8.21 -20.09
CA ALA A 10 10.11 8.27 -20.48
C ALA A 10 9.29 7.22 -19.74
N GLN A 11 9.85 6.02 -19.58
CA GLN A 11 9.21 4.96 -18.79
C GLN A 11 9.06 5.35 -17.32
N LEU A 12 10.10 5.94 -16.71
CA LEU A 12 10.04 6.44 -15.34
C LEU A 12 8.92 7.50 -15.18
N ALA A 13 8.81 8.43 -16.13
CA ALA A 13 7.77 9.45 -16.08
C ALA A 13 6.35 8.85 -16.16
N ILE A 14 6.15 7.82 -16.99
CA ILE A 14 4.89 7.08 -17.08
C ILE A 14 4.59 6.36 -15.76
N ASP A 15 5.56 5.67 -15.18
CA ASP A 15 5.39 4.93 -13.93
C ASP A 15 5.02 5.88 -12.78
N VAL A 16 5.64 7.06 -12.71
CA VAL A 16 5.30 8.10 -11.73
C VAL A 16 3.90 8.64 -11.96
N ALA A 17 3.53 8.95 -13.21
CA ALA A 17 2.21 9.48 -13.54
C ALA A 17 1.09 8.47 -13.19
N VAL A 18 1.27 7.20 -13.55
CA VAL A 18 0.33 6.12 -13.20
C VAL A 18 0.25 5.94 -11.69
N SER A 19 1.39 5.96 -11.00
CA SER A 19 1.42 5.86 -9.54
C SER A 19 0.66 6.99 -8.86
N LEU A 20 0.85 8.22 -9.32
CA LEU A 20 0.15 9.39 -8.81
C LEU A 20 -1.35 9.30 -9.06
N ALA A 21 -1.75 8.88 -10.27
CA ALA A 21 -3.16 8.70 -10.61
C ALA A 21 -3.84 7.65 -9.72
N LEU A 22 -3.18 6.50 -9.49
CA LEU A 22 -3.67 5.45 -8.59
C LEU A 22 -3.73 5.92 -7.14
N PHE A 23 -2.76 6.72 -6.69
CA PHE A 23 -2.76 7.30 -5.35
C PHE A 23 -3.92 8.30 -5.16
N VAL A 24 -4.15 9.19 -6.11
CA VAL A 24 -5.28 10.14 -6.06
C VAL A 24 -6.60 9.39 -6.05
N ALA A 25 -6.75 8.37 -6.90
CA ALA A 25 -7.94 7.52 -6.92
C ALA A 25 -8.17 6.82 -5.56
N ALA A 26 -7.11 6.32 -4.93
CA ALA A 26 -7.16 5.73 -3.59
C ALA A 26 -7.67 6.71 -2.53
N CYS A 27 -7.17 7.96 -2.53
CA CYS A 27 -7.61 9.01 -1.62
C CYS A 27 -9.09 9.35 -1.80
N VAL A 28 -9.54 9.54 -3.05
CA VAL A 28 -10.94 9.86 -3.36
C VAL A 28 -11.85 8.71 -2.97
N LEU A 29 -11.48 7.48 -3.31
CA LEU A 29 -12.25 6.28 -2.96
C LEU A 29 -12.34 6.12 -1.45
N SER A 30 -11.25 6.38 -0.73
CA SER A 30 -11.23 6.32 0.74
C SER A 30 -12.21 7.30 1.38
N GLY A 31 -12.15 8.58 0.96
CA GLY A 31 -13.07 9.60 1.45
C GLY A 31 -14.52 9.24 1.14
N TRP A 32 -14.79 8.83 -0.10
CA TRP A 32 -16.13 8.43 -0.53
C TRP A 32 -16.67 7.22 0.26
N LEU A 33 -15.85 6.19 0.48
CA LEU A 33 -16.24 5.01 1.26
C LEU A 33 -16.44 5.33 2.75
N GLN A 34 -15.63 6.21 3.32
CA GLN A 34 -15.85 6.69 4.68
C GLN A 34 -17.20 7.39 4.79
N ASP A 35 -17.49 8.34 3.89
CA ASP A 35 -18.72 9.13 3.94
C ASP A 35 -19.96 8.27 3.69
N PHE A 36 -19.86 7.25 2.83
CA PHE A 36 -20.99 6.39 2.47
C PHE A 36 -21.22 5.24 3.46
N VAL A 37 -20.16 4.55 3.88
CA VAL A 37 -20.27 3.33 4.70
C VAL A 37 -20.21 3.66 6.18
N THR A 38 -19.31 4.55 6.60
CA THR A 38 -19.03 4.83 8.02
C THR A 38 -18.77 6.31 8.33
N PRO A 39 -19.78 7.18 8.11
CA PRO A 39 -19.63 8.64 8.13
C PRO A 39 -19.14 9.23 9.45
N ASN A 40 -19.33 8.53 10.57
CA ASN A 40 -18.92 8.98 11.91
C ASN A 40 -17.67 8.28 12.47
N SER A 41 -17.07 7.35 11.73
CA SER A 41 -15.90 6.60 12.19
C SER A 41 -14.62 7.13 11.52
N LEU A 42 -14.09 8.24 12.06
CA LEU A 42 -12.85 8.85 11.56
C LEU A 42 -11.66 7.87 11.54
N TRP A 43 -11.65 6.89 12.45
CA TRP A 43 -10.64 5.83 12.49
C TRP A 43 -10.73 4.83 11.32
N MET A 44 -11.81 4.85 10.53
CA MET A 44 -11.97 4.03 9.34
C MET A 44 -11.45 4.69 8.07
N ASN A 45 -11.16 6.01 8.06
CA ASN A 45 -10.50 6.65 6.92
C ASN A 45 -9.18 5.93 6.56
N PRO A 46 -8.27 5.65 7.51
CA PRO A 46 -7.02 4.97 7.19
C PRO A 46 -7.22 3.52 6.71
N PHE A 47 -8.31 2.87 7.12
CA PHE A 47 -8.69 1.55 6.62
C PHE A 47 -9.10 1.61 5.14
N TRP A 48 -10.02 2.50 4.80
CA TRP A 48 -10.46 2.70 3.42
C TRP A 48 -9.32 3.20 2.53
N PHE A 49 -8.41 3.99 3.08
CA PHE A 49 -7.20 4.43 2.40
C PHE A 49 -6.27 3.26 2.09
N ALA A 50 -6.01 2.38 3.06
CA ALA A 50 -5.23 1.18 2.82
C ALA A 50 -5.86 0.34 1.71
N MET A 51 -7.17 0.05 1.80
CA MET A 51 -7.94 -0.64 0.75
C MET A 51 -7.81 0.04 -0.62
N GLY A 52 -7.90 1.36 -0.67
CA GLY A 52 -7.72 2.16 -1.88
C GLY A 52 -6.30 2.07 -2.47
N MET A 53 -5.27 1.82 -1.66
CA MET A 53 -3.88 1.67 -2.10
C MET A 53 -3.56 0.31 -2.73
N LEU A 54 -4.48 -0.64 -2.68
CA LEU A 54 -4.29 -2.00 -3.19
C LEU A 54 -4.03 -2.05 -4.72
N PRO A 55 -4.73 -1.28 -5.58
CA PRO A 55 -4.40 -1.16 -7.01
C PRO A 55 -2.99 -0.61 -7.26
N TRP A 56 -2.53 0.35 -6.46
CA TRP A 56 -1.16 0.88 -6.56
C TRP A 56 -0.11 -0.19 -6.24
N LEU A 57 -0.33 -0.99 -5.19
CA LEU A 57 0.55 -2.11 -4.84
C LEU A 57 0.58 -3.20 -5.92
N LEU A 58 -0.57 -3.50 -6.53
CA LEU A 58 -0.65 -4.46 -7.65
C LEU A 58 0.09 -3.93 -8.88
N TYR A 59 -0.01 -2.65 -9.19
CA TYR A 59 0.74 -2.02 -10.28
C TYR A 59 2.25 -2.06 -10.02
N MET A 60 2.69 -1.73 -8.80
CA MET A 60 4.10 -1.82 -8.39
C MET A 60 4.66 -3.25 -8.47
N ARG A 61 3.82 -4.25 -8.15
CA ARG A 61 4.15 -5.66 -8.36
C ARG A 61 4.26 -6.01 -9.84
N TYR A 62 3.34 -5.52 -10.68
CA TYR A 62 3.37 -5.75 -12.13
C TYR A 62 4.64 -5.18 -12.79
N ARG A 63 5.19 -4.08 -12.24
CA ARG A 63 6.47 -3.48 -12.67
C ARG A 63 7.70 -4.14 -12.05
N ASP A 64 7.54 -5.22 -11.29
CA ASP A 64 8.59 -5.90 -10.51
C ASP A 64 9.37 -4.97 -9.56
N GLN A 65 8.83 -3.78 -9.23
CA GLN A 65 9.47 -2.82 -8.32
C GLN A 65 9.26 -3.20 -6.85
N VAL A 66 8.17 -3.91 -6.56
CA VAL A 66 7.85 -4.37 -5.21
C VAL A 66 7.53 -5.85 -5.26
N ASN A 67 8.18 -6.61 -4.38
CA ASN A 67 7.99 -8.05 -4.24
C ASN A 67 6.64 -8.43 -3.60
N PHE A 68 5.60 -7.62 -3.70
CA PHE A 68 4.37 -7.77 -2.92
C PHE A 68 3.70 -9.12 -3.21
N ASP A 69 3.59 -10.04 -2.23
CA ASP A 69 2.95 -11.34 -2.39
C ASP A 69 1.55 -11.38 -1.77
N LYS A 70 0.75 -12.42 -2.09
CA LYS A 70 -0.61 -12.58 -1.53
C LYS A 70 -0.63 -12.59 0.00
N TRP A 71 0.46 -13.04 0.62
CA TRP A 71 0.63 -13.05 2.07
C TRP A 71 0.91 -11.65 2.65
N ASP A 72 1.44 -10.73 1.85
CA ASP A 72 1.65 -9.35 2.29
C ASP A 72 0.30 -8.64 2.49
N ILE A 73 -0.75 -9.00 1.76
CA ILE A 73 -2.11 -8.53 2.04
C ILE A 73 -2.54 -8.99 3.44
N VAL A 74 -2.30 -10.26 3.80
CA VAL A 74 -2.70 -10.78 5.12
C VAL A 74 -1.89 -10.15 6.25
N VAL A 75 -0.57 -9.97 6.05
CA VAL A 75 0.32 -9.41 7.07
C VAL A 75 0.18 -7.88 7.19
N PHE A 76 -0.04 -7.16 6.10
CA PHE A 76 -0.20 -5.70 6.13
C PHE A 76 -1.65 -5.25 6.29
N PHE A 77 -2.59 -5.73 5.48
CA PHE A 77 -3.93 -5.15 5.43
C PHE A 77 -4.83 -5.61 6.57
N LEU A 78 -4.62 -6.82 7.11
CA LEU A 78 -5.48 -7.35 8.15
C LEU A 78 -5.26 -6.70 9.53
N PRO A 79 -4.01 -6.45 9.98
CA PRO A 79 -3.78 -5.88 11.32
C PRO A 79 -3.75 -4.35 11.32
N LEU A 80 -3.52 -3.71 10.17
CA LEU A 80 -3.53 -2.25 10.04
C LEU A 80 -4.81 -1.55 10.54
N PRO A 81 -6.04 -2.02 10.24
CA PRO A 81 -7.26 -1.42 10.76
C PRO A 81 -7.34 -1.52 12.29
N LEU A 82 -6.88 -2.64 12.85
CA LEU A 82 -6.89 -2.89 14.29
C LEU A 82 -5.86 -2.00 15.01
N VAL A 83 -4.65 -1.88 14.47
CA VAL A 83 -3.62 -0.99 14.99
C VAL A 83 -4.06 0.47 14.91
N LEU A 84 -4.69 0.89 13.81
CA LEU A 84 -5.16 2.27 13.61
C LEU A 84 -6.40 2.60 14.45
N GLY A 85 -7.29 1.64 14.67
CA GLY A 85 -8.41 1.77 15.62
C GLY A 85 -7.92 1.93 17.06
N VAL A 86 -6.96 1.10 17.49
CA VAL A 86 -6.38 1.16 18.85
C VAL A 86 -5.56 2.44 19.05
N THR A 87 -4.72 2.84 18.09
CA THR A 87 -3.96 4.10 18.22
C THR A 87 -4.85 5.33 18.12
N GLY A 88 -5.88 5.31 17.27
CA GLY A 88 -6.85 6.39 17.18
C GLY A 88 -7.67 6.59 18.46
N THR A 89 -7.99 5.50 19.17
CA THR A 89 -8.74 5.57 20.45
C THR A 89 -7.87 6.01 21.63
N ILE A 90 -6.58 5.62 21.66
CA ILE A 90 -5.68 5.94 22.78
C ILE A 90 -5.00 7.31 22.61
N PHE A 91 -4.52 7.64 21.41
CA PHE A 91 -3.70 8.82 21.15
C PHE A 91 -4.41 9.91 20.34
N GLY A 92 -5.62 9.63 19.84
CA GLY A 92 -6.39 10.54 18.99
C GLY A 92 -6.12 10.35 17.49
N HIS A 93 -7.12 10.69 16.67
CA HIS A 93 -7.14 10.39 15.23
C HIS A 93 -6.01 11.04 14.43
N HIS A 94 -5.53 12.21 14.84
CA HIS A 94 -4.42 12.91 14.17
C HIS A 94 -3.10 12.13 14.24
N PHE A 95 -2.88 11.38 15.32
CA PHE A 95 -1.64 10.60 15.52
C PHE A 95 -1.74 9.17 15.00
N ALA A 96 -2.95 8.66 14.73
CA ALA A 96 -3.15 7.32 14.18
C ALA A 96 -2.39 7.13 12.85
N HIS A 97 -2.27 8.19 12.04
CA HIS A 97 -1.57 8.11 10.75
C HIS A 97 -0.06 7.88 10.93
N LEU A 98 0.52 8.37 12.03
CA LEU A 98 1.92 8.11 12.37
C LEU A 98 2.17 6.66 12.75
N ALA A 99 1.14 5.93 13.22
CA ALA A 99 1.24 4.50 13.55
C ALA A 99 1.42 3.61 12.31
N ILE A 100 1.14 4.13 11.11
CA ILE A 100 1.39 3.44 9.85
C ILE A 100 2.88 3.18 9.66
N PHE A 101 3.76 4.14 9.99
CA PHE A 101 5.21 3.99 9.83
C PHE A 101 5.82 2.84 10.64
N PRO A 102 5.65 2.77 11.98
CA PRO A 102 6.15 1.65 12.76
C PRO A 102 5.45 0.35 12.38
N PHE A 103 4.15 0.39 12.02
CA PHE A 103 3.45 -0.80 11.54
C PHE A 103 4.06 -1.35 10.24
N VAL A 104 4.40 -0.49 9.28
CA VAL A 104 5.09 -0.88 8.05
C VAL A 104 6.46 -1.50 8.35
N LEU A 105 7.21 -0.94 9.30
CA LEU A 105 8.50 -1.49 9.75
C LEU A 105 8.35 -2.88 10.40
N VAL A 106 7.35 -3.03 11.27
CA VAL A 106 7.04 -4.31 11.93
C VAL A 106 6.60 -5.33 10.89
N ALA A 107 5.70 -4.97 9.98
CA ALA A 107 5.21 -5.85 8.93
C ALA A 107 6.33 -6.25 7.95
N PHE A 108 7.25 -5.34 7.62
CA PHE A 108 8.45 -5.65 6.82
C PHE A 108 9.39 -6.62 7.56
N SER A 109 9.57 -6.43 8.86
CA SER A 109 10.39 -7.31 9.71
C SER A 109 9.76 -8.70 9.84
N MET A 110 8.45 -8.77 10.08
CA MET A 110 7.67 -10.01 10.14
C MET A 110 7.72 -10.75 8.80
N ARG A 111 7.58 -10.03 7.68
CA ARG A 111 7.75 -10.60 6.35
C ARG A 111 9.13 -11.23 6.16
N ARG A 112 10.18 -10.54 6.59
CA ARG A 112 11.56 -11.06 6.46
C ARG A 112 11.79 -12.30 7.33
N LEU A 113 11.13 -12.40 8.47
CA LEU A 113 11.32 -13.47 9.46
C LEU A 113 10.39 -14.68 9.23
N LEU A 114 9.15 -14.45 8.78
CA LEU A 114 8.08 -15.45 8.78
C LEU A 114 7.67 -15.92 7.38
N LEU A 115 7.93 -15.12 6.34
CA LEU A 115 7.49 -15.46 4.98
C LEU A 115 8.67 -15.97 4.14
N PRO A 116 8.47 -17.03 3.33
CA PRO A 116 9.49 -17.51 2.41
C PRO A 116 9.88 -16.39 1.45
N GLN A 117 11.16 -16.02 1.43
CA GLN A 117 11.65 -15.04 0.45
C GLN A 117 11.59 -15.66 -0.93
N ARG A 118 10.65 -15.19 -1.78
CA ARG A 118 10.73 -15.47 -3.21
C ARG A 118 12.01 -14.82 -3.74
N ARG A 119 12.95 -15.64 -4.23
CA ARG A 119 13.99 -15.15 -5.12
C ARG A 119 13.28 -14.54 -6.32
N ILE A 120 13.50 -13.25 -6.57
CA ILE A 120 13.18 -12.64 -7.85
C ILE A 120 13.97 -13.44 -8.87
N SER A 121 13.30 -14.31 -9.63
CA SER A 121 13.96 -14.95 -10.76
C SER A 121 14.26 -13.82 -11.73
N SER A 122 15.53 -13.48 -11.89
CA SER A 122 15.96 -12.64 -13.01
C SER A 122 15.71 -13.43 -14.29
N ARG A 123 14.47 -13.45 -14.78
CA ARG A 123 14.21 -13.88 -16.15
C ARG A 123 14.67 -12.75 -17.06
N ARG A 124 15.97 -12.74 -17.28
CA ARG A 124 16.57 -12.24 -18.52
C ARG A 124 16.96 -13.49 -19.30
N ASP A 125 15.98 -14.04 -20.02
CA ASP A 125 16.21 -14.90 -21.18
C ASP A 125 15.27 -14.40 -22.28
#